data_AF-A0A929AJA6-F1
#
_entry.id   AF-A0A929AJA6-F1
#
_cell.length_a   1.000
_cell.length_b   1.000
_cell.length_c   1.000
_cell.angle_alpha   90.00
_cell.angle_beta   90.00
_cell.angle_gamma   90.00
#
_symmetry.space_group_name_H-M   'P 1'
#
loop_
_entity.id
_entity.type
_entity.pdbx_description
1 polymer ?
#
loop_
_entity_poly.entity_id
_entity_poly.type
_entity_poly.pdbx_seq_one_letter_code
_entity_poly.pdbx_strand_id
1 'polypeptide(L)'
;MKNKLSVKILKEGDQILNVWPSGADIYIAVRSRNEEVFVYSVTQDQNGQPKLSKAPEITITHGDGEVEAWGTDASGKQIFSLTA
;
A
#
# COMPACT_ATOMS: atom_id res chain seq x y z
N MET A 1 24.81 4.63 5.16
CA MET A 1 23.77 5.06 6.13
C MET A 1 22.42 4.71 5.55
N LYS A 2 21.57 3.94 6.26
CA LYS A 2 20.18 3.73 5.83
C LYS A 2 19.40 5.00 6.17
N ASN A 3 19.03 5.79 5.16
CA ASN A 3 18.19 6.96 5.37
C ASN A 3 16.83 6.49 5.89
N LYS A 4 16.53 6.78 7.16
CA LYS A 4 15.23 6.48 7.76
C LYS A 4 14.25 7.54 7.27
N LEU A 5 13.37 7.16 6.36
CA LEU A 5 12.26 8.00 5.94
C LEU A 5 11.10 7.88 6.95
N SER A 6 10.58 9.02 7.41
CA SER A 6 9.43 9.09 8.30
C SER A 6 8.36 9.97 7.66
N VAL A 7 7.20 9.38 7.33
CA VAL A 7 6.06 10.09 6.75
C VAL A 7 4.85 9.90 7.67
N LYS A 8 4.21 11.01 8.04
CA LYS A 8 3.02 11.00 8.92
C LYS A 8 1.78 11.20 8.06
N ILE A 9 1.02 10.13 7.84
CA ILE A 9 -0.13 10.14 6.92
C ILE A 9 -1.49 9.84 7.58
N LEU A 10 -1.48 9.33 8.82
CA LEU A 10 -2.67 8.91 9.53
C LEU A 10 -3.26 10.05 10.36
N LYS A 11 -4.59 10.14 10.37
CA LYS A 11 -5.39 10.92 11.30
C LYS A 11 -5.95 10.02 12.40
N GLU A 12 -6.53 10.65 13.43
CA GLU A 12 -7.20 9.91 14.49
C GLU A 12 -8.35 9.06 13.94
N GLY A 13 -8.33 7.76 14.27
CA GLY A 13 -9.31 6.79 13.80
C GLY A 13 -8.97 6.13 12.45
N ASP A 14 -7.90 6.54 11.78
CA ASP A 14 -7.44 5.86 10.57
C ASP A 14 -6.77 4.52 10.92
N GLN A 15 -6.89 3.53 10.04
CA GLN A 15 -6.26 2.21 10.16
C GLN A 15 -5.44 1.89 8.91
N ILE A 16 -4.20 1.43 9.11
CA ILE A 16 -3.42 0.84 8.02
C ILE A 16 -3.97 -0.56 7.74
N LEU A 17 -4.35 -0.80 6.49
CA LEU A 17 -4.81 -2.10 6.00
C LEU A 17 -3.66 -2.93 5.45
N ASN A 18 -2.75 -2.30 4.70
CA ASN A 18 -1.62 -2.99 4.08
C ASN A 18 -0.48 -2.02 3.76
N VAL A 19 0.75 -2.54 3.70
CA VAL A 19 1.94 -1.85 3.22
C VAL A 19 2.70 -2.80 2.29
N TRP A 20 2.95 -2.39 1.06
CA TRP A 20 3.67 -3.22 0.09
C TRP A 20 4.64 -2.41 -0.76
N PRO A 21 5.83 -2.96 -1.06
CA PRO A 21 6.72 -2.36 -2.05
C PRO A 21 6.23 -2.67 -3.47
N SER A 22 6.48 -1.76 -4.41
CA SER A 22 6.37 -2.02 -5.85
C SER A 22 7.47 -1.26 -6.58
N GLY A 23 8.44 -1.99 -7.14
CA GLY A 23 9.65 -1.39 -7.67
C GLY A 23 10.46 -0.65 -6.59
N ALA A 24 10.69 0.64 -6.81
CA ALA A 24 11.38 1.52 -5.86
C ALA A 24 10.44 2.22 -4.85
N ASP A 25 9.12 2.01 -5.00
CA ASP A 25 8.10 2.76 -4.28
C ASP A 25 7.46 1.93 -3.18
N ILE A 26 6.90 2.61 -2.18
CA ILE A 26 6.13 1.99 -1.09
C ILE A 26 4.68 2.44 -1.19
N TYR A 27 3.76 1.49 -1.21
CA TYR A 27 2.32 1.73 -1.21
C TYR A 27 1.73 1.41 0.15
N ILE A 28 0.79 2.23 0.61
CA ILE A 28 0.15 2.10 1.92
C ILE A 28 -1.36 2.26 1.73
N ALA A 29 -2.11 1.20 2.01
CA ALA A 29 -3.57 1.25 2.05
C ALA A 29 -4.02 1.69 3.45
N VAL A 30 -4.83 2.74 3.51
CA VAL A 30 -5.38 3.32 4.74
C VAL A 30 -6.90 3.34 4.63
N ARG A 31 -7.56 2.78 5.64
CA ARG A 31 -9.00 2.96 5.85
C ARG A 31 -9.22 4.16 6.76
N SER A 32 -10.04 5.11 6.31
CA SER A 32 -10.42 6.26 7.11
C SER A 32 -11.50 5.90 8.12
N ARG A 33 -11.73 6.78 9.10
CA ARG A 33 -12.85 6.66 10.05
C ARG A 33 -14.23 6.54 9.40
N ASN A 34 -14.38 7.02 8.16
CA ASN A 34 -15.64 6.96 7.42
C ASN A 34 -15.76 5.70 6.55
N GLU A 35 -14.89 4.70 6.76
CA GLU A 35 -14.75 3.47 5.98
C GLU A 35 -14.28 3.66 4.52
N GLU A 36 -13.91 4.88 4.12
CA GLU A 36 -13.27 5.14 2.82
C GLU A 36 -11.85 4.57 2.78
N VAL A 37 -11.42 4.02 1.64
CA VAL A 37 -10.08 3.46 1.47
C VAL A 37 -9.24 4.30 0.52
N PHE A 38 -8.05 4.69 1.00
CA PHE A 38 -7.05 5.44 0.24
C PHE A 38 -5.78 4.62 0.08
N VAL A 39 -5.14 4.77 -1.09
CA VAL A 39 -3.79 4.27 -1.31
C VAL A 39 -2.83 5.45 -1.41
N TYR A 40 -1.85 5.47 -0.53
CA TYR A 40 -0.73 6.40 -0.56
C TYR A 40 0.46 5.73 -1.24
N SER A 41 1.15 6.44 -2.13
CA SER A 41 2.46 6.04 -2.65
C SER A 41 3.54 6.95 -2.09
N VAL A 42 4.57 6.36 -1.50
CA VAL A 42 5.77 7.01 -1.01
C VAL A 42 6.89 6.70 -1.99
N THR A 43 7.36 7.73 -2.67
CA THR A 43 8.41 7.64 -3.69
C THR A 43 9.58 8.55 -3.32
N GLN A 44 10.69 8.47 -4.04
CA GLN A 44 11.78 9.43 -3.94
C GLN A 44 11.92 10.16 -5.28
N ASP A 45 12.18 11.47 -5.23
CA ASP A 45 12.56 12.20 -6.44
C ASP A 45 14.04 11.97 -6.81
N GLN A 46 14.45 12.57 -7.93
CA GLN A 46 15.82 12.49 -8.43
C GLN A 46 16.90 12.99 -7.45
N ASN A 47 16.52 13.75 -6.41
CA ASN A 47 17.42 14.22 -5.36
C ASN A 47 17.35 13.34 -4.09
N GLY A 48 16.61 12.23 -4.14
CA GLY A 48 16.37 11.35 -3.00
C GLY A 48 15.37 11.93 -1.99
N GLN A 49 14.65 13.01 -2.31
CA GLN A 49 13.67 13.59 -1.41
C GLN A 49 12.37 12.79 -1.47
N PRO A 50 11.77 12.47 -0.32
CA PRO A 50 10.53 11.71 -0.28
C PRO A 50 9.36 12.52 -0.82
N LYS A 51 8.58 11.89 -1.69
CA LYS A 51 7.30 12.42 -2.18
C LYS A 51 6.18 11.51 -1.73
N LEU A 52 5.11 12.14 -1.27
CA LEU A 52 3.87 11.45 -0.93
C LEU A 52 2.82 11.83 -1.97
N SER A 53 2.29 10.83 -2.66
CA SER A 53 1.13 10.99 -3.53
C SER A 53 -0.03 10.20 -2.95
N LYS A 54 -1.23 10.78 -3.05
CA LYS A 54 -2.48 10.15 -2.66
C LYS A 54 -3.23 9.83 -3.95
N ALA A 55 -3.47 8.55 -4.22
CA ALA A 55 -4.40 8.19 -5.29
C ALA A 55 -5.82 8.64 -4.88
N PRO A 56 -6.67 9.04 -5.85
CA PRO A 56 -8.08 9.29 -5.56
C PRO A 56 -8.70 8.07 -4.87
N GLU A 57 -9.75 8.32 -4.09
CA GLU A 57 -10.47 7.28 -3.36
C GLU A 57 -10.84 6.13 -4.30
N ILE A 58 -10.45 4.91 -3.93
CA ILE A 58 -10.89 3.73 -4.66
C ILE A 58 -12.17 3.26 -3.98
N THR A 59 -13.31 3.63 -4.54
CA THR A 59 -14.59 3.08 -4.11
C THR A 59 -14.75 1.69 -4.71
N ILE A 60 -14.63 0.64 -3.88
CA ILE A 60 -15.01 -0.72 -4.29
C ILE A 60 -16.54 -0.77 -4.29
N THR A 61 -17.15 -0.59 -5.47
CA THR A 61 -18.61 -0.56 -5.60
C THR A 61 -19.22 -1.95 -5.68
N HIS A 62 -18.47 -2.92 -6.19
CA HIS A 62 -18.78 -4.36 -6.24
C HIS A 62 -17.47 -5.14 -6.10
N GLY A 63 -17.49 -6.25 -5.37
CA GLY A 63 -16.37 -7.18 -5.26
C GLY A 63 -16.85 -8.59 -5.57
N ASP A 64 -16.18 -9.27 -6.50
CA ASP A 64 -16.52 -10.64 -6.90
C ASP A 64 -15.95 -11.71 -5.94
N GLY A 65 -15.48 -11.28 -4.76
CA GLY A 65 -14.82 -12.13 -3.76
C GLY A 65 -13.34 -12.41 -4.06
N GLU A 66 -12.78 -11.87 -5.15
CA GLU A 66 -11.43 -12.22 -5.58
C GLU A 66 -10.35 -11.34 -4.94
N VAL A 67 -9.34 -11.99 -4.36
CA VAL A 67 -8.09 -11.34 -3.95
C VAL A 67 -6.95 -12.01 -4.68
N GLU A 68 -6.19 -11.24 -5.45
CA GLU A 68 -4.92 -11.67 -6.03
C GLU A 68 -3.77 -11.30 -5.10
N ALA A 69 -3.02 -12.31 -4.65
CA ALA A 69 -1.81 -12.08 -3.88
C ALA A 69 -0.62 -12.84 -4.48
N TRP A 70 0.49 -12.13 -4.63
CA TRP A 70 1.79 -12.72 -4.94
C TRP A 70 2.50 -13.04 -3.63
N GLY A 71 2.57 -14.33 -3.29
CA GLY A 71 3.35 -14.85 -2.17
C GLY A 71 4.71 -15.39 -2.63
N THR A 72 5.62 -15.63 -1.69
CA THR A 72 6.83 -16.41 -1.95
C THR A 72 6.91 -17.56 -0.95
N ASP A 73 7.09 -18.79 -1.41
CA ASP A 73 7.22 -19.94 -0.51
C ASP A 73 8.58 -19.97 0.18
N ALA A 74 8.77 -20.94 1.09
CA ALA A 74 10.02 -21.14 1.82
C ALA A 74 11.24 -21.42 0.91
N SER A 75 11.03 -21.75 -0.36
CA SER A 75 12.07 -21.97 -1.36
C SER A 75 12.36 -20.73 -2.22
N GLY A 76 11.63 -19.62 -2.01
CA GLY A 76 11.76 -18.41 -2.80
C GLY A 76 11.01 -18.46 -4.14
N LYS A 77 10.16 -19.46 -4.35
CA LYS A 77 9.30 -19.54 -5.54
C LYS A 77 8.09 -18.63 -5.37
N GLN A 78 7.79 -17.83 -6.39
CA GLN A 78 6.56 -17.05 -6.42
C GLN A 78 5.35 -17.99 -6.47
N ILE A 79 4.41 -17.77 -5.55
CA ILE A 79 3.14 -18.46 -5.47
C ILE A 79 2.05 -17.45 -5.79
N PHE A 80 1.18 -17.82 -6.72
CA PHE A 80 -0.03 -17.07 -7.01
C PHE A 80 -1.17 -17.72 -6.24
N SER A 81 -1.85 -16.95 -5.38
CA SER A 81 -3.04 -17.41 -4.67
C SER A 81 -4.22 -16.54 -5.08
N LEU A 82 -5.25 -17.18 -5.63
CA LEU A 82 -6.58 -16.62 -5.78
C LEU A 82 -7.46 -17.28 -4.72
N THR A 83 -8.11 -16.47 -3.88
CA THR A 83 -9.11 -16.95 -2.92
C THR A 83 -10.42 -16.24 -3.19
N ALA A 84 -11.52 -17.00 -3.12
CA ALA A 84 -12.91 -16.55 -3.20
C ALA A 84 -13.60 -16.73 -1.83
#